data_AF-A0A3N1IA34-F1
#
_entry.id   AF-A0A3N1IA34-F1
#
_cell.length_a   1.000
_cell.length_b   1.000
_cell.length_c   1.000
_cell.angle_alpha   90.00
_cell.angle_beta   90.00
_cell.angle_gamma   90.00
#
_symmetry.space_group_name_H-M   'P 1'
#
loop_
_entity.id
_entity.type
_entity.pdbx_description
1 polymer ?
#
loop_
_entity_poly.entity_id
_entity_poly.type
_entity_poly.pdbx_seq_one_letter_code
_entity_poly.pdbx_strand_id
1 'polypeptide(L)' 'MTAHRPAEQSRPAVPAGMAMRDLLASCAAAAAVSTPPRAPEAARTEPGAAPERREAA' A
#
# COMPACT_ATOMS: atom_id res chain seq x y z
N MET A 1 -11.97 -35.26 21.60
CA MET A 1 -11.21 -34.15 20.98
C MET A 1 -11.89 -33.79 19.66
N THR A 2 -12.63 -32.69 19.63
CA THR A 2 -13.30 -32.24 18.39
C THR A 2 -12.25 -31.57 17.52
N ALA A 3 -11.90 -32.20 16.40
CA ALA A 3 -11.02 -31.58 15.42
C ALA A 3 -11.71 -30.33 14.85
N HIS A 4 -11.00 -29.20 14.82
CA HIS A 4 -11.42 -28.00 14.12
C HIS A 4 -11.45 -28.32 12.62
N ARG A 5 -12.55 -28.89 12.13
CA ARG A 5 -12.80 -29.00 10.69
C ARG A 5 -12.77 -27.55 10.20
N PRO A 6 -11.83 -27.15 9.32
CA PRO A 6 -11.92 -25.83 8.73
C PRO A 6 -13.27 -25.79 8.04
N ALA A 7 -14.22 -25.05 8.62
CA ALA A 7 -15.50 -24.79 8.01
C ALA A 7 -15.17 -24.34 6.59
N GLU A 8 -15.78 -24.99 5.59
CA GLU A 8 -15.50 -24.75 4.18
C GLU A 8 -15.29 -23.26 3.98
N GLN A 9 -14.03 -22.89 3.75
CA GLN A 9 -13.61 -21.50 3.84
C GLN A 9 -14.24 -20.83 2.64
N SER A 10 -15.41 -20.25 2.85
CA SER A 10 -16.20 -19.58 1.83
C SER A 10 -15.27 -18.60 1.16
N ARG A 11 -14.80 -18.95 -0.04
CA ARG A 11 -13.89 -18.09 -0.76
C ARG A 11 -14.63 -16.78 -0.94
N PRO A 12 -14.08 -15.65 -0.48
CA PRO A 12 -14.75 -14.38 -0.67
C PRO A 12 -15.02 -14.23 -2.16
N ALA A 13 -16.28 -14.02 -2.51
CA ALA A 13 -16.69 -13.84 -3.89
C ALA A 13 -15.95 -12.62 -4.43
N VAL A 14 -15.02 -12.83 -5.35
CA VAL A 14 -14.32 -11.73 -6.00
C VAL A 14 -15.33 -11.05 -6.93
N PRO A 15 -15.62 -9.74 -6.76
CA PRO A 15 -16.57 -9.05 -7.62
C PRO A 15 -16.14 -9.16 -9.08
N ALA A 16 -17.06 -9.61 -9.94
CA ALA A 16 -16.82 -9.64 -11.38
C ALA A 16 -16.66 -8.19 -11.88
N GLY A 17 -15.48 -7.86 -12.42
CA GLY A 17 -15.19 -6.52 -12.95
C GLY A 17 -14.07 -5.74 -12.25
N MET A 18 -13.34 -6.33 -11.29
CA MET A 18 -12.12 -5.69 -10.78
C MET A 18 -11.08 -5.53 -11.90
N ALA A 19 -10.62 -4.31 -12.12
CA ALA A 19 -9.48 -4.08 -12.99
C ALA A 19 -8.22 -4.56 -12.28
N MET A 20 -7.18 -4.92 -13.05
CA MET A 20 -5.85 -5.25 -12.50
C MET A 20 -5.32 -4.16 -11.56
N ARG A 21 -5.68 -2.89 -11.84
CA ARG A 21 -5.37 -1.74 -10.98
C ARG A 21 -5.95 -1.86 -9.57
N ASP A 22 -7.18 -2.34 -9.44
CA ASP A 22 -7.86 -2.45 -8.14
C ASP A 22 -7.25 -3.55 -7.28
N LEU A 23 -6.82 -4.64 -7.92
CA LEU A 23 -6.06 -5.70 -7.25
C LEU A 23 -4.71 -5.16 -6.74
N LEU A 24 -3.97 -4.43 -7.59
CA LEU A 24 -2.70 -3.82 -7.21
C LEU A 24 -2.86 -2.80 -6.06
N ALA A 25 -3.90 -1.96 -6.12
CA ALA A 25 -4.22 -1.00 -5.06
C ALA A 25 -4.55 -1.71 -3.74
N SER A 26 -5.33 -2.79 -3.79
CA SER A 26 -5.64 -3.62 -2.63
C SER A 26 -4.39 -4.25 -2.01
N CYS A 27 -3.46 -4.74 -2.84
CA CYS A 27 -2.18 -5.27 -2.37
C CYS A 27 -1.33 -4.19 -1.68
N ALA A 28 -1.26 -2.97 -2.23
CA ALA A 28 -0.55 -1.85 -1.60
C ALA A 28 -1.18 -1.46 -0.24
N ALA A 29 -2.52 -1.44 -0.16
CA ALA A 29 -3.23 -1.18 1.08
C ALA A 29 -2.96 -2.26 2.14
N ALA A 30 -3.00 -3.54 1.76
CA ALA A 30 -2.68 -4.64 2.67
C ALA A 30 -1.25 -4.55 3.23
N ALA A 31 -0.29 -4.15 2.38
CA ALA A 31 1.09 -3.92 2.81
C ALA A 31 1.17 -2.79 3.86
N ALA A 32 0.41 -1.70 3.69
CA ALA A 32 0.33 -0.59 4.65
C ALA A 32 -0.34 -0.98 5.98
N VAL A 33 -1.32 -1.89 5.96
CA VAL A 33 -1.94 -2.41 7.19
C VAL A 33 -0.98 -3.33 7.95
N SER A 34 -0.27 -4.19 7.23
CA SER A 34 0.69 -5.13 7.81
C SER A 34 1.99 -4.45 8.25
N THR A 35 2.33 -3.34 7.60
CA THR A 35 3.50 -2.52 7.90
C THR A 35 3.01 -1.23 8.52
N PRO A 36 2.80 -1.18 9.85
CA PRO A 36 2.43 0.07 10.49
C PRO A 36 3.45 1.13 10.09
N PRO A 37 3.01 2.35 9.73
CA PRO A 37 3.93 3.39 9.31
C PRO A 37 4.96 3.56 10.42
N ARG A 38 6.25 3.48 10.08
CA ARG A 38 7.26 4.05 10.98
C ARG A 38 6.84 5.49 11.21
N ALA A 39 6.95 5.95 12.45
CA ALA A 39 6.76 7.36 12.80
C ALA A 39 7.40 8.19 11.69
N PRO A 40 6.72 9.20 11.12
CA PRO A 40 7.22 9.93 9.98
C PRO A 40 8.66 10.32 10.28
N GLU A 41 9.62 9.71 9.57
CA GLU A 41 11.00 10.20 9.56
C GLU A 41 10.80 11.63 9.10
N ALA A 42 10.98 12.58 10.03
CA ALA A 42 10.85 14.01 9.78
C ALA A 42 11.53 14.25 8.45
N ALA A 43 10.73 14.68 7.45
CA ALA A 43 11.08 14.68 6.04
C ALA A 43 12.59 14.82 5.90
N ARG A 44 13.30 13.73 5.54
CA ARG A 44 14.67 13.89 5.08
C ARG A 44 14.53 14.77 3.86
N THR A 45 14.76 16.06 4.07
CA THR A 45 15.05 17.01 3.03
C THR A 45 16.16 16.36 2.24
N GLU A 46 15.83 15.77 1.10
CA GLU A 46 16.81 15.32 0.12
C GLU A 46 17.70 16.54 -0.14
N PRO A 47 18.99 16.54 0.28
CA PRO A 47 19.89 17.64 0.01
C PRO A 47 20.29 17.53 -1.47
N GLY A 48 19.41 17.97 -2.37
CA GLY A 48 19.64 17.75 -3.80
C GLY A 48 18.76 18.53 -4.77
N ALA A 49 17.65 19.15 -4.34
CA ALA A 49 16.91 20.07 -5.19
C ALA A 49 17.43 21.50 -4.96
N ALA A 50 18.59 21.82 -5.56
CA ALA A 50 18.98 23.22 -5.70
C ALA A 50 17.90 23.94 -6.53
N PRO A 51 17.34 25.07 -6.08
CA PRO A 51 16.46 25.86 -6.94
C PRO A 51 17.31 26.43 -8.07
N GLU A 52 16.95 26.09 -9.31
CA GLU A 52 17.47 26.73 -10.51
C GLU A 52 17.26 28.25 -10.35
N ARG A 53 18.37 28.97 -10.11
CA ARG A 53 18.35 30.43 -10.10
C ARG A 53 18.04 30.89 -11.51
N ARG A 54 16.76 31.17 -11.75
CA ARG A 54 16.32 32.05 -12.82
C ARG A 54 16.88 33.44 -12.52
N GLU A 55 17.99 33.78 -13.14
CA GLU A 55 18.54 35.14 -13.22
C GLU A 55 18.62 35.44 -14.72
N ALA A 56 17.58 36.07 -15.29
CA ALA A 56 17.42 37.51 -15.50
C ALA A 56 18.26 38.00 -16.69
N ALA A 57 17.58 38.77 -17.56
CA ALA A 57 17.94 39.21 -18.91
C ALA A 57 19.37 39.75 -19.12
#